data_AF-A0A3N2KH92-F1
#
_entry.id   AF-A0A3N2KH92-F1
#
_cell.length_a   1.000
_cell.length_b   1.000
_cell.length_c   1.000
_cell.angle_alpha   90.00
_cell.angle_beta   90.00
_cell.angle_gamma   90.00
#
_symmetry.space_group_name_H-M   'P 1'
#
loop_
_entity.id
_entity.type
_entity.pdbx_description
1 polymer ?
#
loop_
_entity_poly.entity_id
_entity_poly.type
_entity_poly.pdbx_seq_one_letter_code
_entity_poly.pdbx_strand_id
1 'polypeptide(L)'
;MNFKDIKFPSRIFITGIDTDAGKSYATGWIARGMIDAGINVITQKFVQTGNTDFSEDIDIHRKLMGTGMLPEDRLHTTAPEIFTYPASPDLAARIDGRELDLNAISNATDALEEKYGNVLIEGAGGLMVPLKGEYLTIDYMREHNLPAILVTNGRLGSINHTLLALSALRNAGIRLFAVIYNSHFDKDKIICEDTRNYIRQWLDRHFPDALYLEMPSL
;
A
#
# COMPACT_ATOMS: atom_id res chain seq x y z
N MET A 1 11.85 11.00 -12.71
CA MET A 1 11.38 11.93 -11.67
C MET A 1 12.30 11.79 -10.47
N ASN A 2 12.78 12.89 -9.90
CA ASN A 2 13.63 12.86 -8.71
C ASN A 2 12.72 12.94 -7.47
N PHE A 3 12.85 11.99 -6.53
CA PHE A 3 11.99 11.94 -5.35
C PHE A 3 12.21 13.13 -4.40
N LYS A 4 13.36 13.82 -4.50
CA LYS A 4 13.62 15.07 -3.75
C LYS A 4 12.64 16.20 -4.09
N ASP A 5 12.06 16.17 -5.29
CA ASP A 5 11.16 17.22 -5.78
C ASP A 5 9.69 16.91 -5.43
N ILE A 6 9.41 15.72 -4.91
CA ILE A 6 8.05 15.28 -4.56
C ILE A 6 7.74 15.70 -3.13
N LYS A 7 6.63 16.42 -2.95
CA LYS A 7 6.07 16.71 -1.62
C LYS A 7 5.20 15.56 -1.16
N PHE A 8 5.80 14.60 -0.47
CA PHE A 8 5.08 13.48 0.13
C PHE A 8 4.21 13.95 1.31
N PRO A 9 2.95 13.48 1.40
CA PRO A 9 2.20 13.50 2.66
C PRO A 9 2.93 12.70 3.74
N SER A 10 2.78 13.11 5.00
CA SER A 10 3.41 12.42 6.14
C SER A 10 2.82 11.02 6.39
N ARG A 11 1.59 10.76 5.93
CA ARG A 11 0.96 9.44 5.96
C ARG A 11 0.37 9.15 4.59
N ILE A 12 0.71 8.00 4.02
CA ILE A 12 0.20 7.58 2.71
C ILE A 12 -0.18 6.11 2.78
N PHE A 13 -1.40 5.79 2.33
CA PHE A 13 -1.89 4.42 2.29
C PHE A 13 -1.59 3.78 0.92
N ILE A 14 -0.92 2.65 0.91
CA ILE A 14 -0.55 1.90 -0.29
C ILE A 14 -1.52 0.74 -0.44
N THR A 15 -2.33 0.77 -1.49
CA THR A 15 -3.30 -0.27 -1.83
C THR A 15 -3.02 -0.82 -3.22
N GLY A 16 -3.71 -1.89 -3.60
CA GLY A 16 -3.50 -2.58 -4.87
C GLY A 16 -4.82 -2.84 -5.59
N ILE A 17 -4.71 -3.05 -6.90
CA ILE A 17 -5.86 -3.51 -7.72
C ILE A 17 -6.26 -4.96 -7.42
N ASP A 18 -5.41 -5.70 -6.70
CA ASP A 18 -5.60 -7.07 -6.24
C ASP A 18 -4.60 -7.39 -5.10
N THR A 19 -4.71 -8.57 -4.49
CA THR A 19 -3.76 -9.08 -3.49
C THR A 19 -2.35 -9.15 -4.07
N ASP A 20 -2.20 -9.72 -5.27
CA ASP A 20 -0.90 -9.94 -5.93
C ASP A 20 -0.46 -8.81 -6.86
N ALA A 21 -0.92 -7.57 -6.62
CA ALA A 21 -0.47 -6.40 -7.39
C ALA A 21 1.02 -6.05 -7.12
N GLY A 22 1.62 -6.61 -6.06
CA GLY A 22 3.01 -6.33 -5.64
C GLY A 22 3.15 -5.13 -4.73
N LYS A 23 2.19 -4.95 -3.80
CA LYS A 23 2.17 -3.83 -2.84
C LYS A 23 3.42 -3.80 -1.96
N SER A 24 3.86 -4.92 -1.39
CA SER A 24 5.03 -4.97 -0.52
C SER A 24 6.31 -4.55 -1.25
N TYR A 25 6.47 -4.96 -2.52
CA TYR A 25 7.58 -4.52 -3.36
C TYR A 25 7.51 -3.03 -3.70
N ALA A 26 6.34 -2.53 -4.10
CA ALA A 26 6.14 -1.11 -4.37
C ALA A 26 6.41 -0.23 -3.13
N THR A 27 5.97 -0.71 -1.96
CA THR A 27 6.16 -0.04 -0.65
C THR A 27 7.63 0.04 -0.27
N GLY A 28 8.36 -1.08 -0.33
CA GLY A 28 9.81 -1.10 -0.06
C GLY A 28 10.60 -0.26 -1.07
N TRP A 29 10.22 -0.32 -2.35
CA TRP A 29 10.87 0.45 -3.42
C TRP A 29 10.70 1.96 -3.25
N ILE A 30 9.47 2.44 -3.02
CA ILE A 30 9.25 3.87 -2.87
C ILE A 30 9.89 4.38 -1.57
N ALA A 31 9.85 3.59 -0.49
CA ALA A 31 10.54 3.89 0.76
C ALA A 31 12.06 4.02 0.54
N ARG A 32 12.66 3.09 -0.23
CA ARG A 32 14.09 3.16 -0.59
C ARG A 32 14.41 4.45 -1.34
N GLY A 33 13.62 4.81 -2.34
CA GLY A 33 13.83 6.05 -3.09
C GLY A 33 13.69 7.30 -2.22
N MET A 34 12.76 7.30 -1.25
CA MET A 34 12.62 8.39 -0.28
C MET A 34 13.85 8.51 0.63
N ILE A 35 14.38 7.39 1.13
CA ILE A 35 15.62 7.34 1.91
C ILE A 35 16.80 7.88 1.08
N ASP A 36 16.97 7.42 -0.15
CA ASP A 36 18.04 7.90 -1.06
C ASP A 36 17.89 9.39 -1.40
N ALA A 37 16.67 9.92 -1.33
CA ALA A 37 16.37 11.35 -1.44
C ALA A 37 16.64 12.15 -0.14
N GLY A 38 17.02 11.49 0.96
CA GLY A 38 17.24 12.13 2.26
C GLY A 38 15.95 12.40 3.04
N ILE A 39 14.85 11.75 2.67
CA ILE A 39 13.55 11.85 3.35
C ILE A 39 13.48 10.75 4.41
N ASN A 40 13.28 11.15 5.67
CA ASN A 40 13.06 10.20 6.75
C ASN A 40 11.69 9.52 6.58
N VAL A 41 11.66 8.19 6.57
CA VAL A 41 10.45 7.41 6.30
C VAL A 41 10.54 6.02 6.92
N ILE A 42 9.39 5.49 7.34
CA ILE A 42 9.22 4.09 7.70
C ILE A 42 8.01 3.49 6.98
N THR A 43 7.99 2.17 6.89
CA THR A 43 6.85 1.42 6.36
C THR A 43 6.14 0.69 7.49
N GLN A 44 4.81 0.63 7.39
CA GLN A 44 3.91 -0.09 8.27
C GLN A 44 3.06 -1.03 7.45
N LYS A 45 2.87 -2.27 7.90
CA LYS A 45 1.85 -3.19 7.41
C LYS A 45 0.59 -2.99 8.24
N PHE A 46 -0.47 -2.52 7.58
CA PHE A 46 -1.76 -2.20 8.19
C PHE A 46 -2.35 -3.40 8.95
N VAL A 47 -2.48 -4.53 8.26
CA VAL A 47 -2.86 -5.83 8.81
C VAL A 47 -2.08 -6.90 8.05
N GLN A 48 -1.49 -7.85 8.78
CA GLN A 48 -0.90 -9.06 8.21
C GLN A 48 -1.83 -10.24 8.45
N THR A 49 -1.96 -11.10 7.44
CA THR A 49 -2.69 -12.38 7.53
C THR A 49 -1.81 -13.49 6.99
N GLY A 50 -1.89 -14.70 7.56
CA GLY A 50 -1.05 -15.83 7.16
C GLY A 50 0.28 -15.95 7.93
N ASN A 51 0.43 -15.23 9.05
CA ASN A 51 1.65 -15.23 9.86
C ASN A 51 1.30 -15.37 11.35
N THR A 52 2.24 -15.86 12.16
CA THR A 52 2.02 -16.06 13.60
C THR A 52 2.69 -15.00 14.49
N ASP A 53 3.85 -14.48 14.09
CA ASP A 53 4.68 -13.62 14.94
C ASP A 53 5.20 -12.39 14.17
N PHE A 54 5.79 -12.61 12.99
CA PHE A 54 6.34 -11.54 12.17
C PHE A 54 5.63 -11.43 10.81
N SER A 55 5.52 -10.19 10.32
CA SER A 55 5.03 -9.90 8.97
C SER A 55 6.12 -10.12 7.94
N GLU A 56 5.89 -11.07 7.03
CA GLU A 56 6.79 -11.29 5.88
C GLU A 56 6.84 -10.08 4.92
N ASP A 57 5.76 -9.28 4.88
CA ASP A 57 5.73 -8.05 4.08
C ASP A 57 6.69 -6.99 4.67
N ILE A 58 6.79 -6.88 5.99
CA ILE A 58 7.80 -6.05 6.65
C ILE A 58 9.22 -6.55 6.33
N ASP A 59 9.47 -7.86 6.29
CA ASP A 59 10.77 -8.40 5.89
C ASP A 59 11.14 -7.98 4.45
N ILE A 60 10.17 -8.04 3.53
CA ILE A 60 10.34 -7.55 2.15
C ILE A 60 10.66 -6.04 2.15
N HIS A 61 9.94 -5.24 2.93
CA HIS A 61 10.19 -3.80 3.06
C HIS A 61 11.62 -3.52 3.51
N ARG A 62 12.07 -4.13 4.61
CA ARG A 62 13.40 -3.89 5.18
C ARG A 62 14.52 -4.33 4.24
N LYS A 63 14.32 -5.44 3.52
CA LYS A 63 15.25 -5.90 2.48
C LYS A 63 15.39 -4.87 1.36
N LEU A 64 14.28 -4.36 0.83
CA LEU A 64 14.29 -3.38 -0.27
C LEU A 64 14.78 -2.00 0.16
N MET A 65 14.44 -1.58 1.38
CA MET A 65 14.93 -0.34 1.98
C MET A 65 16.43 -0.40 2.28
N GLY A 66 16.99 -1.59 2.50
CA GLY A 66 18.40 -1.79 2.85
C GLY A 66 18.72 -1.34 4.28
N THR A 67 17.73 -1.33 5.18
CA THR A 67 17.87 -0.89 6.59
C THR A 67 18.19 -2.04 7.54
N GLY A 68 17.86 -3.28 7.15
CA GLY A 68 17.73 -4.38 8.10
C GLY A 68 16.54 -4.19 9.05
N MET A 69 16.37 -5.12 9.99
CA MET A 69 15.30 -5.07 11.00
C MET A 69 15.50 -3.90 11.96
N LEU A 70 14.44 -3.14 12.18
CA LEU A 70 14.39 -1.99 13.08
C LEU A 70 13.81 -2.41 14.45
N PRO A 71 14.05 -1.62 15.52
CA PRO A 71 13.42 -1.84 16.81
C PRO A 71 11.88 -1.90 16.74
N GLU A 72 11.27 -1.06 15.90
CA GLU A 72 9.82 -1.01 15.73
C GLU A 72 9.23 -2.31 15.15
N ASP A 73 10.02 -3.02 14.34
CA ASP A 73 9.60 -4.32 13.79
C ASP A 73 9.54 -5.38 14.89
N ARG A 74 10.45 -5.33 15.86
CA ARG A 74 10.48 -6.24 17.02
C ARG A 74 9.44 -5.91 18.08
N LEU A 75 9.00 -4.66 18.11
CA LEU A 75 7.92 -4.19 19.00
C LEU A 75 6.55 -4.31 18.34
N HIS A 76 6.47 -4.91 17.14
CA HIS A 76 5.26 -5.02 16.30
C HIS A 76 4.61 -3.68 15.96
N THR A 77 5.29 -2.54 16.17
CA THR A 77 4.72 -1.22 15.81
C THR A 77 4.56 -1.08 14.30
N THR A 78 5.43 -1.70 13.50
CA THR A 78 5.30 -1.70 12.04
C THR A 78 4.31 -2.73 11.52
N ALA A 79 3.84 -3.67 12.34
CA ALA A 79 2.81 -4.65 11.99
C ALA A 79 1.97 -4.99 13.24
N PRO A 80 1.10 -4.07 13.69
CA PRO A 80 0.44 -4.17 14.99
C PRO A 80 -0.64 -5.25 15.03
N GLU A 81 -1.16 -5.65 13.86
CA GLU A 81 -2.23 -6.63 13.73
C GLU A 81 -1.80 -7.76 12.81
N ILE A 82 -1.55 -8.93 13.39
CA ILE A 82 -1.09 -10.14 12.69
C ILE A 82 -2.06 -11.30 12.99
N PHE A 83 -2.59 -11.93 11.94
CA PHE A 83 -3.50 -13.07 12.05
C PHE A 83 -2.95 -14.31 11.34
N THR A 84 -3.27 -15.48 11.87
CA THR A 84 -2.64 -16.74 11.45
C THR A 84 -3.14 -17.26 10.10
N TYR A 85 -4.39 -16.99 9.75
CA TYR A 85 -5.01 -17.56 8.56
C TYR A 85 -4.91 -16.60 7.35
N PRO A 86 -4.47 -17.06 6.16
CA PRO A 86 -4.30 -16.22 4.97
C PRO A 86 -5.65 -15.95 4.29
N ALA A 87 -6.44 -15.04 4.84
CA ALA A 87 -7.73 -14.61 4.30
C ALA A 87 -7.93 -13.10 4.46
N SER A 88 -9.15 -12.58 4.20
CA SER A 88 -9.47 -11.20 4.58
C SER A 88 -9.26 -10.99 6.08
N PRO A 89 -8.84 -9.78 6.52
CA PRO A 89 -8.68 -9.46 7.95
C PRO A 89 -9.88 -9.87 8.80
N ASP A 90 -11.10 -9.57 8.34
CA ASP A 90 -12.34 -9.91 9.02
C ASP A 90 -12.54 -11.44 9.20
N LEU A 91 -12.18 -12.26 8.20
CA LEU A 91 -12.26 -13.72 8.34
C LEU A 91 -11.13 -14.27 9.22
N ALA A 92 -9.91 -13.77 9.05
CA ALA A 92 -8.74 -14.20 9.81
C ALA A 92 -8.93 -13.91 11.32
N ALA A 93 -9.49 -12.74 11.66
CA ALA A 93 -9.86 -12.36 13.01
C ALA A 93 -10.85 -13.36 13.66
N ARG A 94 -11.91 -13.74 12.92
CA ARG A 94 -12.87 -14.75 13.40
C ARG A 94 -12.24 -16.12 13.63
N ILE A 95 -11.32 -16.55 12.75
CA ILE A 95 -10.64 -17.84 12.87
C ILE A 95 -9.73 -17.86 14.09
N ASP A 96 -9.00 -16.77 14.33
CA ASP A 96 -8.12 -16.62 15.49
C ASP A 96 -8.89 -16.37 16.80
N GLY A 97 -10.21 -16.17 16.72
CA GLY A 97 -11.08 -15.94 17.88
C GLY A 97 -10.82 -14.60 18.58
N ARG A 98 -10.26 -13.61 17.86
CA ARG A 98 -9.97 -12.26 18.40
C ARG A 98 -10.41 -11.19 17.41
N GLU A 99 -10.78 -10.02 17.90
CA GLU A 99 -11.14 -8.90 17.03
C GLU A 99 -9.90 -8.19 16.48
N LEU A 100 -10.08 -7.51 15.33
CA LEU A 100 -9.12 -6.56 14.78
C LEU A 100 -9.18 -5.23 15.56
N ASP A 101 -8.08 -4.80 16.16
CA ASP A 101 -7.99 -3.52 16.86
C ASP A 101 -7.50 -2.40 15.91
N LEU A 102 -8.45 -1.66 15.35
CA LEU A 102 -8.16 -0.51 14.49
C LEU A 102 -7.44 0.63 15.25
N ASN A 103 -7.61 0.72 16.57
CA ASN A 103 -6.91 1.74 17.37
C ASN A 103 -5.44 1.37 17.56
N ALA A 104 -5.11 0.09 17.67
CA ALA A 104 -3.72 -0.35 17.70
C ALA A 104 -2.99 0.09 16.43
N ILE A 105 -3.65 0.00 15.27
CA ILE A 105 -3.11 0.45 13.99
C ILE A 105 -2.88 1.96 13.95
N SER A 106 -3.87 2.77 14.35
CA SER A 106 -3.73 4.23 14.34
C SER A 106 -2.68 4.72 15.34
N ASN A 107 -2.67 4.17 16.55
CA ASN A 107 -1.66 4.49 17.58
C ASN A 107 -0.24 4.14 17.10
N ALA A 108 -0.07 2.99 16.43
CA ALA A 108 1.19 2.62 15.82
C ALA A 108 1.59 3.59 14.70
N THR A 109 0.64 4.00 13.86
CA THR A 109 0.88 4.99 12.80
C THR A 109 1.35 6.33 13.38
N ASP A 110 0.70 6.80 14.45
CA ASP A 110 1.04 8.05 15.13
C ASP A 110 2.46 8.00 15.72
N ALA A 111 2.81 6.91 16.41
CA ALA A 111 4.15 6.72 16.99
C ALA A 111 5.25 6.64 15.91
N LEU A 112 4.94 5.99 14.78
CA LEU A 112 5.85 5.91 13.64
C LEU A 112 6.03 7.27 12.97
N GLU A 113 4.97 8.04 12.77
CA GLU A 113 5.04 9.39 12.21
C GLU A 113 5.83 10.33 13.10
N GLU A 114 5.61 10.29 14.42
CA GLU A 114 6.35 11.13 15.37
C GLU A 114 7.88 10.92 15.25
N LYS A 115 8.31 9.66 15.07
CA LYS A 115 9.73 9.31 14.99
C LYS A 115 10.34 9.47 13.59
N TYR A 116 9.59 9.14 12.54
CA TYR A 116 10.12 9.05 11.18
C TYR A 116 9.66 10.20 10.27
N GLY A 117 8.64 10.97 10.65
CA GLY A 117 8.07 12.08 9.89
C GLY A 117 7.22 11.66 8.69
N ASN A 118 7.52 10.52 8.07
CA ASN A 118 6.71 9.93 6.99
C ASN A 118 6.45 8.44 7.24
N VAL A 119 5.21 8.00 7.03
CA VAL A 119 4.76 6.62 7.17
C VAL A 119 4.07 6.16 5.90
N LEU A 120 4.58 5.08 5.32
CA LEU A 120 3.96 4.37 4.21
C LEU A 120 3.20 3.16 4.76
N ILE A 121 1.88 3.22 4.71
CA ILE A 121 0.98 2.23 5.31
C ILE A 121 0.54 1.27 4.21
N GLU A 122 1.10 0.07 4.16
CA GLU A 122 0.70 -0.96 3.21
C GLU A 122 -0.60 -1.66 3.67
N GLY A 123 -1.62 -1.66 2.82
CA GLY A 123 -2.87 -2.36 3.06
C GLY A 123 -2.81 -3.88 2.91
N ALA A 124 -3.90 -4.54 3.30
CA ALA A 124 -4.12 -5.97 3.10
C ALA A 124 -5.14 -6.19 1.96
N GLY A 125 -4.68 -6.67 0.80
CA GLY A 125 -5.54 -6.82 -0.39
C GLY A 125 -5.84 -5.49 -1.09
N GLY A 126 -7.11 -5.21 -1.38
CA GLY A 126 -7.60 -4.03 -2.10
C GLY A 126 -8.58 -3.17 -1.28
N LEU A 127 -9.09 -2.10 -1.88
CA LEU A 127 -9.90 -1.06 -1.21
C LEU A 127 -11.18 -1.57 -0.52
N MET A 128 -11.83 -2.57 -1.11
CA MET A 128 -13.13 -3.08 -0.65
C MET A 128 -12.99 -4.31 0.26
N VAL A 129 -11.79 -4.59 0.77
CA VAL A 129 -11.55 -5.71 1.68
C VAL A 129 -12.18 -5.39 3.05
N PRO A 130 -13.00 -6.29 3.62
CA PRO A 130 -13.63 -6.08 4.92
C PRO A 130 -12.61 -6.21 6.05
N LEU A 131 -12.65 -5.23 6.94
CA LEU A 131 -11.85 -5.18 8.16
C LEU A 131 -12.66 -5.67 9.36
N LYS A 132 -13.93 -5.27 9.45
CA LYS A 132 -14.87 -5.71 10.50
C LYS A 132 -16.31 -5.61 9.99
N GLY A 133 -16.92 -6.74 9.63
CA GLY A 133 -18.28 -6.75 9.05
C GLY A 133 -18.37 -5.90 7.78
N GLU A 134 -19.25 -4.90 7.77
CA GLU A 134 -19.42 -3.97 6.63
C GLU A 134 -18.39 -2.83 6.58
N TYR A 135 -17.54 -2.70 7.60
CA TYR A 135 -16.47 -1.70 7.61
C TYR A 135 -15.29 -2.15 6.73
N LEU A 136 -15.03 -1.40 5.66
CA LEU A 136 -14.05 -1.74 4.63
C LEU A 136 -12.75 -0.94 4.78
N THR A 137 -11.69 -1.40 4.11
CA THR A 137 -10.40 -0.68 4.06
C THR A 137 -10.56 0.77 3.58
N ILE A 138 -11.44 1.01 2.60
CA ILE A 138 -11.71 2.37 2.10
C ILE A 138 -12.40 3.28 3.14
N ASP A 139 -13.18 2.72 4.07
CA ASP A 139 -13.80 3.49 5.15
C ASP A 139 -12.73 3.98 6.13
N TYR A 140 -11.79 3.11 6.51
CA TYR A 140 -10.63 3.49 7.33
C TYR A 140 -9.82 4.59 6.67
N MET A 141 -9.49 4.45 5.39
CA MET A 141 -8.74 5.47 4.65
C MET A 141 -9.45 6.82 4.64
N ARG A 142 -10.78 6.82 4.45
CA ARG A 142 -11.60 8.04 4.45
C ARG A 142 -11.64 8.70 5.84
N GLU A 143 -11.92 7.93 6.88
CA GLU A 143 -12.02 8.44 8.26
C GLU A 143 -10.70 9.04 8.77
N HIS A 144 -9.58 8.44 8.39
CA HIS A 144 -8.24 8.91 8.75
C HIS A 144 -7.64 9.90 7.74
N ASN A 145 -8.41 10.34 6.73
CA ASN A 145 -7.97 11.29 5.69
C ASN A 145 -6.67 10.87 4.98
N LEU A 146 -6.50 9.58 4.72
CA LEU A 146 -5.25 9.03 4.16
C LEU A 146 -5.25 9.14 2.63
N PRO A 147 -4.30 9.86 2.02
CA PRO A 147 -4.13 9.83 0.58
C PRO A 147 -3.63 8.45 0.13
N ALA A 148 -4.02 8.05 -1.09
CA ALA A 148 -3.78 6.72 -1.62
C ALA A 148 -2.64 6.69 -2.66
N ILE A 149 -1.80 5.67 -2.57
CA ILE A 149 -1.03 5.15 -3.70
C ILE A 149 -1.70 3.86 -4.16
N LEU A 150 -2.09 3.79 -5.43
CA LEU A 150 -2.66 2.59 -6.03
C LEU A 150 -1.59 1.84 -6.83
N VAL A 151 -1.33 0.59 -6.46
CA VAL A 151 -0.40 -0.30 -7.17
C VAL A 151 -1.15 -1.13 -8.21
N THR A 152 -0.66 -1.11 -9.44
CA THR A 152 -1.19 -1.83 -10.61
C THR A 152 -0.07 -2.59 -11.33
N ASN A 153 -0.42 -3.50 -12.24
CA ASN A 153 0.53 -4.29 -13.03
C ASN A 153 0.00 -4.57 -14.45
N GLY A 154 0.82 -5.20 -15.30
CA GLY A 154 0.47 -5.57 -16.67
C GLY A 154 -0.07 -6.99 -16.82
N ARG A 155 -1.38 -7.17 -16.70
CA ARG A 155 -2.08 -8.40 -17.12
C ARG A 155 -3.49 -8.12 -17.66
N LEU A 156 -4.06 -9.10 -18.37
CA LEU A 156 -5.47 -9.03 -18.78
C LEU A 156 -6.37 -8.75 -17.55
N GLY A 157 -7.24 -7.75 -17.67
CA GLY A 157 -8.12 -7.29 -16.58
C GLY A 157 -7.57 -6.14 -15.73
N SER A 158 -6.27 -5.83 -15.81
CA SER A 158 -5.65 -4.78 -14.96
C SER A 158 -6.21 -3.39 -15.21
N ILE A 159 -6.52 -3.06 -16.47
CA ILE A 159 -7.20 -1.79 -16.80
C ILE A 159 -8.52 -1.69 -16.05
N ASN A 160 -9.38 -2.72 -16.13
CA ASN A 160 -10.66 -2.73 -15.44
C ASN A 160 -10.50 -2.58 -13.92
N HIS A 161 -9.65 -3.39 -13.28
CA HIS A 161 -9.44 -3.32 -11.83
C HIS A 161 -8.86 -1.98 -11.39
N THR A 162 -7.93 -1.40 -12.18
CA THR A 162 -7.39 -0.07 -11.92
C THR A 162 -8.51 0.97 -11.98
N LEU A 163 -9.32 0.99 -13.03
CA LEU A 163 -10.39 1.98 -13.18
C LEU A 163 -11.47 1.85 -12.10
N LEU A 164 -11.83 0.63 -11.71
CA LEU A 164 -12.77 0.38 -10.60
C LEU A 164 -12.20 0.91 -9.28
N ALA A 165 -10.92 0.64 -8.98
CA ALA A 165 -10.26 1.16 -7.78
C ALA A 165 -10.18 2.70 -7.79
N LEU A 166 -9.82 3.30 -8.92
CA LEU A 166 -9.80 4.76 -9.08
C LEU A 166 -11.19 5.40 -8.90
N SER A 167 -12.23 4.74 -9.41
CA SER A 167 -13.63 5.18 -9.23
C SER A 167 -14.03 5.11 -7.75
N ALA A 168 -13.69 4.01 -7.05
CA ALA A 168 -13.96 3.86 -5.63
C ALA A 168 -13.29 4.95 -4.79
N LEU A 169 -11.99 5.21 -5.02
CA LEU A 169 -11.25 6.29 -4.35
C LEU A 169 -11.91 7.66 -4.56
N ARG A 170 -12.27 7.98 -5.81
CA ARG A 170 -12.96 9.23 -6.15
C ARG A 170 -14.30 9.36 -5.43
N ASN A 171 -15.12 8.31 -5.45
CA ASN A 171 -16.45 8.33 -4.83
C ASN A 171 -16.35 8.44 -3.29
N ALA A 172 -15.29 7.89 -2.70
CA ALA A 172 -15.02 8.03 -1.27
C ALA A 172 -14.40 9.39 -0.89
N GLY A 173 -14.08 10.26 -1.85
CA GLY A 173 -13.42 11.54 -1.61
C GLY A 173 -11.94 11.41 -1.19
N ILE A 174 -11.32 10.25 -1.44
CA ILE A 174 -9.93 10.00 -1.07
C ILE A 174 -9.00 10.57 -2.15
N ARG A 175 -8.04 11.38 -1.73
CA ARG A 175 -7.01 11.92 -2.62
C ARG A 175 -6.13 10.79 -3.16
N LEU A 176 -6.12 10.60 -4.47
CA LEU A 176 -5.11 9.80 -5.14
C LEU A 176 -3.80 10.59 -5.22
N PHE A 177 -2.76 10.12 -4.53
CA PHE A 177 -1.42 10.70 -4.59
C PHE A 177 -0.62 10.19 -5.78
N ALA A 178 -0.63 8.88 -6.00
CA ALA A 178 0.05 8.28 -7.15
C ALA A 178 -0.59 6.96 -7.58
N VAL A 179 -0.29 6.57 -8.82
CA VAL A 179 -0.37 5.18 -9.29
C VAL A 179 1.05 4.67 -9.49
N ILE A 180 1.37 3.52 -8.91
CA ILE A 180 2.61 2.79 -9.17
C ILE A 180 2.30 1.63 -10.11
N TYR A 181 2.94 1.62 -11.28
CA TYR A 181 2.94 0.48 -12.17
C TYR A 181 4.13 -0.44 -11.83
N ASN A 182 3.80 -1.67 -11.45
CA ASN A 182 4.78 -2.70 -11.14
C ASN A 182 4.99 -3.64 -12.34
N SER A 183 6.15 -3.52 -12.98
CA SER A 183 6.51 -4.32 -14.15
C SER A 183 7.01 -5.74 -13.82
N HIS A 184 7.15 -6.11 -12.54
CA HIS A 184 7.65 -7.44 -12.16
C HIS A 184 6.74 -8.57 -12.67
N PHE A 185 5.42 -8.31 -12.78
CA PHE A 185 4.44 -9.29 -13.23
C PHE A 185 4.17 -9.26 -14.75
N ASP A 186 4.90 -8.43 -15.49
CA ASP A 186 4.72 -8.29 -16.93
C ASP A 186 5.14 -9.58 -17.64
N LYS A 187 4.19 -10.21 -18.34
CA LYS A 187 4.45 -11.43 -19.14
C LYS A 187 4.23 -11.18 -20.63
N ASP A 188 3.12 -10.53 -20.97
CA ASP A 188 2.75 -10.22 -22.35
C ASP A 188 3.08 -8.76 -22.66
N LYS A 189 4.10 -8.53 -23.48
CA LYS A 189 4.60 -7.18 -23.78
C LYS A 189 3.52 -6.27 -24.39
N ILE A 190 2.63 -6.80 -25.23
CA ILE A 190 1.60 -6.02 -25.90
C ILE A 190 0.57 -5.56 -24.87
N ILE A 191 0.10 -6.48 -24.03
CA ILE A 191 -0.87 -6.17 -22.95
C ILE A 191 -0.25 -5.19 -21.95
N CYS A 192 1.01 -5.38 -21.57
CA CYS A 192 1.68 -4.53 -20.58
C CYS A 192 1.89 -3.10 -21.12
N GLU A 193 2.32 -2.96 -22.38
CA GLU A 193 2.47 -1.66 -23.03
C GLU A 193 1.13 -0.92 -23.17
N ASP A 194 0.08 -1.61 -23.63
CA ASP A 194 -1.27 -1.02 -23.72
C ASP A 194 -1.78 -0.59 -22.35
N THR A 195 -1.63 -1.44 -21.33
CA THR A 195 -2.05 -1.14 -19.95
C THR A 195 -1.36 0.11 -19.41
N ARG A 196 -0.04 0.25 -19.59
CA ARG A 196 0.71 1.44 -19.15
C ARG A 196 0.21 2.71 -19.84
N ASN A 197 0.10 2.65 -21.16
CA ASN A 197 -0.32 3.79 -21.97
C ASN A 197 -1.75 4.22 -21.62
N TYR A 198 -2.66 3.26 -21.48
CA TYR A 198 -4.06 3.52 -21.14
C TYR A 198 -4.19 4.16 -19.75
N ILE A 199 -3.54 3.57 -18.72
CA ILE A 199 -3.62 4.09 -17.35
C ILE A 199 -3.02 5.50 -17.28
N ARG A 200 -1.88 5.75 -17.92
CA ARG A 200 -1.26 7.08 -17.94
C ARG A 200 -2.20 8.13 -18.55
N GLN A 201 -2.76 7.86 -19.73
CA GLN A 201 -3.71 8.77 -20.38
C GLN A 201 -4.99 8.98 -19.55
N TRP A 202 -5.45 7.94 -18.85
CA TRP A 202 -6.60 8.06 -17.97
C TRP A 202 -6.31 8.99 -16.79
N LEU A 203 -5.16 8.85 -16.14
CA LEU A 203 -4.74 9.73 -15.05
C LEU A 203 -4.61 11.17 -15.51
N ASP A 204 -3.98 11.43 -16.67
CA ASP A 204 -3.84 12.79 -17.20
C ASP A 204 -5.19 13.52 -17.36
N ARG A 205 -6.25 12.78 -17.74
CA ARG A 205 -7.60 13.35 -17.94
C ARG A 205 -8.43 13.45 -16.67
N HIS A 206 -8.26 12.49 -15.75
CA HIS A 206 -9.19 12.31 -14.64
C HIS A 206 -8.57 12.64 -13.28
N PHE A 207 -7.26 12.46 -13.11
CA PHE A 207 -6.52 12.69 -11.88
C PHE A 207 -5.22 13.47 -12.17
N PRO A 208 -5.29 14.70 -12.70
CA PRO A 208 -4.13 15.43 -13.21
C PRO A 208 -3.07 15.75 -12.15
N ASP A 209 -3.45 15.75 -10.86
CA ASP A 209 -2.54 15.98 -9.73
C ASP A 209 -1.86 14.69 -9.21
N ALA A 210 -2.31 13.52 -9.68
CA ALA A 210 -1.76 12.25 -9.26
C ALA A 210 -0.50 11.90 -10.06
N LEU A 211 0.52 11.40 -9.37
CA LEU A 211 1.75 10.95 -10.01
C LEU A 211 1.54 9.60 -10.70
N TYR A 212 2.19 9.40 -11.85
CA TYR A 212 2.36 8.08 -12.45
C TYR A 212 3.82 7.65 -12.32
N LEU A 213 4.06 6.58 -11.56
CA LEU A 213 5.39 6.06 -11.26
C LEU A 213 5.52 4.66 -11.84
N GLU A 214 6.62 4.39 -12.55
CA GLU A 214 6.99 3.04 -12.98
C GLU A 214 8.13 2.55 -12.11
N MET A 215 7.90 1.47 -11.36
CA MET A 215 8.96 0.80 -10.62
C MET A 215 9.67 -0.23 -11.51
N PRO A 216 10.98 -0.43 -11.35
CA PRO A 216 11.70 -1.47 -12.07
C PRO A 216 11.26 -2.86 -11.62
N SER A 217 11.57 -3.88 -12.42
CA SER A 217 11.49 -5.27 -11.96
C SER A 217 12.58 -5.52 -10.92
N LEU A 218 12.17 -5.92 -9.71
CA LEU A 218 13.02 -6.18 -8.54
C LEU A 218 13.16 -7.68 -8.29
#